data_AF-A0A0L8HCX6-F1
#
_entry.id   AF-A0A0L8HCX6-F1
#
_cell.length_a   1.000
_cell.length_b   1.000
_cell.length_c   1.000
_cell.angle_alpha   90.00
_cell.angle_beta   90.00
_cell.angle_gamma   90.00
#
_symmetry.space_group_name_H-M   'P 1'
#
loop_
_entity.id
_entity.type
_entity.pdbx_description
1 polymer ?
#
loop_
_entity_poly.entity_id
_entity_poly.type
_entity_poly.pdbx_seq_one_letter_code
_entity_poly.pdbx_strand_id
1 'polypeptide(L)'
;TERGNCNLSSPAFLEWDGLTTFLESVMSRLTTSPNPQPDRAAGVQLLKQVLDYNTQDPLILSCLLSCVSALFTFLNDSLETLPIVLDKIFSAVVFNLPGQTKSTRSKAVKNVRQHACSVLVKVCKQYPDLLF
;
A
#
# COMPACT_ATOMS: atom_id res chain seq x y z
N THR A 1 25.09 3.29 12.04
CA THR A 1 24.41 4.13 11.03
C THR A 1 23.47 3.24 10.25
N GLU A 2 22.18 3.22 10.63
CA GLU A 2 21.10 2.61 9.83
C GLU A 2 21.04 3.40 8.51
N ARG A 3 21.52 2.79 7.42
CA ARG A 3 21.80 3.51 6.17
C ARG A 3 20.48 3.93 5.50
N GLY A 4 20.20 5.24 5.48
CA GLY A 4 19.27 5.86 4.54
C GLY A 4 17.77 5.64 4.74
N ASN A 5 17.34 4.91 5.77
CA ASN A 5 15.92 4.73 6.08
C ASN A 5 15.40 5.83 7.01
N CYS A 6 14.17 6.24 6.78
CA CYS A 6 13.39 7.15 7.61
C CYS A 6 13.15 6.57 9.00
N ASN A 7 12.92 7.48 9.93
CA ASN A 7 12.35 7.20 11.24
C ASN A 7 11.03 7.96 11.41
N LEU A 8 10.35 7.76 12.54
CA LEU A 8 9.03 8.33 12.81
C LEU A 8 9.00 9.87 12.90
N SER A 9 10.16 10.52 12.99
CA SER A 9 10.29 11.98 13.06
C SER A 9 10.93 12.56 11.79
N SER A 10 11.22 11.72 10.79
CA SER A 10 11.81 12.17 9.54
C SER A 10 10.77 12.96 8.74
N PRO A 11 11.10 14.15 8.21
CA PRO A 11 10.16 14.96 7.45
C PRO A 11 9.49 14.18 6.31
N ALA A 12 10.29 13.40 5.56
CA ALA A 12 9.77 12.55 4.50
C ALA A 12 8.71 11.55 4.99
N PHE A 13 8.92 10.88 6.13
CA PHE A 13 7.93 9.96 6.68
C PHE A 13 6.65 10.71 7.09
N LEU A 14 6.77 11.86 7.75
CA LEU A 14 5.61 12.65 8.17
C LEU A 14 4.77 13.14 6.98
N GLU A 15 5.42 13.54 5.88
CA GLU A 15 4.74 13.90 4.63
C GLU A 15 3.99 12.71 4.02
N TRP A 16 4.66 11.56 3.91
CA TRP A 16 4.05 10.34 3.39
C TRP A 16 2.88 9.86 4.25
N ASP A 17 3.01 9.87 5.57
CA ASP A 17 1.96 9.48 6.51
C ASP A 17 0.74 10.42 6.42
N GLY A 18 0.99 11.73 6.32
CA GLY A 18 -0.04 12.74 6.10
C GLY A 18 -0.80 12.54 4.79
N LEU A 19 -0.09 12.36 3.67
CA LEU A 19 -0.69 12.12 2.35
C LEU A 19 -1.48 10.79 2.31
N THR A 20 -0.96 9.75 2.94
CA THR A 20 -1.60 8.44 3.02
C THR A 20 -2.92 8.53 3.79
N THR A 21 -2.88 9.17 4.97
CA THR A 21 -4.07 9.36 5.81
C THR A 21 -5.14 10.20 5.11
N PHE A 22 -4.73 11.25 4.40
CA PHE A 22 -5.62 12.06 3.59
C PHE A 22 -6.28 11.23 2.48
N LEU A 23 -5.49 10.45 1.72
CA LEU A 23 -6.00 9.60 0.65
C LEU A 23 -7.00 8.56 1.17
N GLU A 24 -6.66 7.84 2.24
CA GLU A 24 -7.56 6.86 2.86
C GLU A 24 -8.90 7.48 3.27
N SER A 25 -8.84 8.68 3.87
CA SER A 25 -10.03 9.42 4.31
C SER A 25 -10.89 9.86 3.14
N VAL A 26 -10.29 10.41 2.09
CA VAL A 26 -11.00 10.83 0.86
C VAL A 26 -11.63 9.62 0.16
N MET A 27 -10.86 8.55 -0.03
CA MET A 27 -11.35 7.35 -0.72
C MET A 27 -12.49 6.68 0.04
N SER A 28 -12.40 6.57 1.37
CA SER A 28 -13.49 6.01 2.18
C SER A 28 -14.81 6.77 2.02
N ARG A 29 -14.75 8.10 1.88
CA ARG A 29 -15.94 8.95 1.66
C ARG A 29 -16.43 8.86 0.22
N LEU A 30 -15.52 8.88 -0.76
CA LEU A 30 -15.86 8.77 -2.18
C LEU A 30 -16.53 7.43 -2.53
N THR A 31 -16.07 6.32 -1.96
CA THR A 31 -16.68 5.00 -2.21
C THR A 31 -18.06 4.85 -1.57
N THR A 32 -18.38 5.68 -0.57
CA THR A 32 -19.67 5.61 0.15
C THR A 32 -20.66 6.66 -0.37
N SER A 33 -20.19 7.74 -1.01
CA SER A 33 -21.05 8.80 -1.50
C SER A 33 -21.66 8.45 -2.86
N PRO A 34 -22.98 8.59 -3.07
CA PRO A 34 -23.60 8.39 -4.37
C PRO A 34 -23.25 9.48 -5.37
N ASN A 35 -22.89 10.70 -4.91
CA ASN A 35 -22.50 11.84 -5.74
C ASN A 35 -21.50 12.76 -5.00
N PRO A 36 -20.50 13.36 -5.70
CA PRO A 36 -20.06 13.02 -7.05
C PRO A 36 -19.38 11.64 -7.08
N GLN A 37 -19.53 10.91 -8.18
CA GLN A 37 -18.77 9.69 -8.43
C GLN A 37 -17.30 10.05 -8.71
N PRO A 38 -16.32 9.26 -8.22
CA PRO A 38 -14.93 9.50 -8.54
C PRO A 38 -14.68 9.32 -10.04
N ASP A 39 -13.80 10.15 -10.60
CA ASP A 39 -13.26 9.91 -11.94
C ASP A 39 -12.45 8.61 -11.93
N ARG A 40 -13.02 7.57 -12.55
CA ARG A 40 -12.43 6.24 -12.59
C ARG A 40 -11.12 6.20 -13.36
N ALA A 41 -10.99 6.99 -14.43
CA ALA A 41 -9.76 7.03 -15.22
C ALA A 41 -8.61 7.65 -14.41
N ALA A 42 -8.89 8.75 -13.71
CA ALA A 42 -7.92 9.38 -12.80
C ALA A 42 -7.56 8.45 -11.63
N GLY A 43 -8.53 7.73 -11.06
CA GLY A 43 -8.31 6.74 -10.01
C GLY A 43 -7.41 5.58 -10.43
N VAL A 44 -7.66 5.01 -11.61
CA VAL A 44 -6.81 3.95 -12.19
C VAL A 44 -5.40 4.47 -12.48
N GLN A 45 -5.27 5.69 -13.00
CA GLN A 45 -3.96 6.30 -13.24
C GLN A 45 -3.17 6.47 -11.94
N LEU A 46 -3.81 6.96 -10.87
CA LEU A 46 -3.18 7.09 -9.56
C LEU A 46 -2.76 5.72 -9.00
N LEU A 47 -3.61 4.69 -9.13
CA LEU A 47 -3.26 3.32 -8.75
C LEU A 47 -2.00 2.84 -9.48
N LYS A 48 -1.93 3.05 -10.80
CA LYS A 48 -0.75 2.68 -11.60
C LYS A 48 0.52 3.41 -11.14
N GLN A 49 0.43 4.71 -10.84
CA GLN A 49 1.57 5.48 -10.31
C GLN A 49 2.04 4.99 -8.94
N VAL A 50 1.11 4.66 -8.04
CA VAL A 50 1.42 4.08 -6.73
C VAL A 50 2.09 2.71 -6.88
N LEU A 51 1.65 1.89 -7.84
CA LEU A 51 2.25 0.58 -8.11
C LEU A 51 3.65 0.67 -8.74
N ASP A 52 3.91 1.69 -9.55
CA ASP A 52 5.23 1.89 -10.18
C ASP A 52 6.28 2.35 -9.15
N TYR A 53 5.86 3.02 -8.08
CA TYR A 53 6.78 3.48 -7.03
C TYR A 53 7.37 2.32 -6.22
N ASN A 54 8.70 2.30 -6.11
CA ASN A 54 9.44 1.29 -5.36
C ASN A 54 10.32 1.92 -4.28
N THR A 55 10.36 1.30 -3.10
CA THR A 55 11.18 1.76 -1.97
C THR A 55 11.68 0.57 -1.16
N GLN A 56 12.88 0.72 -0.58
CA GLN A 56 13.44 -0.20 0.40
C GLN A 56 13.26 0.30 1.84
N ASP A 57 12.67 1.49 2.00
CA ASP A 57 12.36 2.04 3.31
C ASP A 57 11.11 1.37 3.88
N PRO A 58 11.19 0.72 5.05
CA PRO A 58 10.06 0.01 5.63
C PRO A 58 8.88 0.93 5.99
N LEU A 59 9.14 2.17 6.44
CA LEU A 59 8.07 3.07 6.84
C LEU A 59 7.31 3.56 5.60
N ILE A 60 8.04 3.98 4.56
CA ILE A 60 7.44 4.43 3.31
C ILE A 60 6.73 3.29 2.58
N LEU A 61 7.29 2.07 2.62
CA LEU A 61 6.62 0.89 2.06
C LEU A 61 5.29 0.60 2.77
N SER A 62 5.21 0.81 4.09
CA SER A 62 3.95 0.67 4.83
C SER A 62 2.92 1.72 4.38
N CYS A 63 3.33 2.98 4.18
CA CYS A 63 2.46 4.03 3.63
C CYS A 63 1.97 3.64 2.22
N LEU A 64 2.86 3.11 1.37
CA LEU A 64 2.51 2.69 0.02
C LEU A 64 1.46 1.57 0.01
N LEU A 65 1.57 0.58 0.90
CA LEU A 65 0.57 -0.48 1.05
C LEU A 65 -0.80 0.07 1.45
N SER A 66 -0.83 1.08 2.32
CA SER A 66 -2.06 1.80 2.67
C SER A 66 -2.64 2.53 1.46
N CYS A 67 -1.83 3.24 0.68
CA CYS A 67 -2.29 3.88 -0.56
C CYS A 67 -2.89 2.86 -1.54
N VAL A 68 -2.21 1.73 -1.78
CA VAL A 68 -2.73 0.64 -2.63
C VAL A 68 -4.07 0.13 -2.10
N SER A 69 -4.16 -0.13 -0.80
CA SER A 69 -5.38 -0.60 -0.11
C SER A 69 -6.55 0.40 -0.16
N ALA A 70 -6.26 1.70 -0.17
CA ALA A 70 -7.26 2.76 -0.32
C ALA A 70 -7.84 2.83 -1.75
N LEU A 71 -7.04 2.42 -2.74
CA LEU A 71 -7.37 2.52 -4.16
C LEU A 71 -7.98 1.23 -4.74
N PHE A 72 -8.21 0.20 -3.91
CA PHE A 72 -8.78 -1.08 -4.38
C PHE A 72 -10.12 -0.94 -5.10
N THR A 73 -10.89 0.12 -4.84
CA THR A 73 -12.15 0.38 -5.56
C THR A 73 -11.98 0.45 -7.07
N PHE A 74 -10.79 0.75 -7.57
CA PHE A 74 -10.48 0.87 -9.00
C PHE A 74 -9.96 -0.43 -9.63
N LEU A 75 -9.83 -1.53 -8.86
CA LEU A 75 -9.35 -2.82 -9.41
C LEU A 75 -10.28 -3.37 -10.48
N ASN A 76 -11.59 -3.23 -10.30
CA ASN A 76 -12.59 -3.67 -11.28
C ASN A 76 -12.49 -2.90 -12.61
N ASP A 77 -11.99 -1.67 -12.57
CA ASP A 77 -11.82 -0.82 -13.76
C ASP A 77 -10.50 -1.09 -14.50
N SER A 78 -9.59 -1.88 -13.91
CA SER A 78 -8.25 -2.14 -14.47
C SER A 78 -7.74 -3.52 -14.01
N LEU A 79 -8.37 -4.58 -14.52
CA LEU A 79 -8.04 -5.97 -14.18
C LEU A 79 -6.57 -6.33 -14.48
N GLU A 80 -5.94 -5.64 -15.44
CA GLU A 80 -4.52 -5.81 -15.75
C GLU A 80 -3.58 -5.39 -14.60
N THR A 81 -4.06 -4.57 -13.66
CA THR A 81 -3.27 -4.15 -12.48
C THR A 81 -3.30 -5.18 -11.36
N LEU A 82 -4.27 -6.10 -11.35
CA LEU A 82 -4.44 -7.05 -10.25
C LEU A 82 -3.19 -7.93 -10.00
N PRO A 83 -2.55 -8.53 -11.02
CA PRO A 83 -1.33 -9.31 -10.79
C PRO A 83 -0.20 -8.45 -10.19
N ILE A 84 -0.10 -7.19 -10.57
CA ILE A 84 0.91 -6.24 -10.09
C ILE A 84 0.66 -5.86 -8.63
N VAL A 85 -0.60 -5.65 -8.27
CA VAL A 85 -1.03 -5.40 -6.88
C VAL A 85 -0.67 -6.60 -6.00
N LEU A 86 -1.01 -7.81 -6.46
CA LEU A 86 -0.69 -9.04 -5.72
C LEU A 86 0.81 -9.23 -5.56
N ASP A 87 1.59 -9.05 -6.63
CA ASP A 87 3.06 -9.15 -6.58
C ASP A 87 3.65 -8.18 -5.55
N LYS A 88 3.18 -6.93 -5.52
CA LYS A 88 3.62 -5.93 -4.55
C LYS A 88 3.26 -6.32 -3.11
N ILE A 89 2.04 -6.82 -2.88
CA ILE A 89 1.61 -7.30 -1.55
C ILE A 89 2.45 -8.51 -1.11
N PHE A 90 2.62 -9.53 -1.96
CA PHE A 90 3.39 -10.72 -1.63
C PHE A 90 4.87 -10.41 -1.40
N SER A 91 5.46 -9.53 -2.20
CA SER A 91 6.80 -9.01 -1.99
C SER A 91 6.94 -8.34 -0.62
N ALA A 92 5.93 -7.57 -0.18
CA ALA A 92 5.91 -6.96 1.14
C ALA A 92 5.72 -7.97 2.29
N VAL A 93 4.97 -9.06 2.08
CA VAL A 93 4.82 -10.15 3.07
C VAL A 93 6.16 -10.82 3.37
N VAL A 94 7.00 -10.98 2.34
CA VAL A 94 8.33 -11.60 2.48
C VAL A 94 9.45 -10.60 2.74
N PHE A 95 9.15 -9.30 2.79
CA PHE A 95 10.10 -8.20 2.91
C PHE A 95 11.14 -8.39 4.03
N ASN A 96 12.39 -8.06 3.71
CA ASN A 96 13.52 -8.01 4.62
C ASN A 96 14.52 -6.98 4.11
N LEU A 97 15.23 -6.33 5.03
CA LEU A 97 16.39 -5.51 4.68
C LEU A 97 17.64 -6.39 4.48
N PRO A 98 18.61 -5.94 3.66
CA PRO A 98 19.88 -6.65 3.47
C PRO A 98 20.56 -6.97 4.80
N GLY A 99 20.99 -8.22 4.97
CA GLY A 99 21.67 -8.70 6.19
C GLY A 99 20.76 -9.00 7.39
N GLN A 100 19.44 -8.82 7.29
CA GLN A 100 18.53 -9.22 8.35
C GLN A 100 18.15 -10.71 8.26
N THR A 101 18.08 -11.35 9.42
CA THR A 101 17.55 -12.71 9.61
C THR A 101 16.22 -12.65 10.36
N LYS A 102 15.58 -13.81 10.57
CA LYS A 102 14.34 -13.89 11.36
C LYS A 102 14.52 -13.35 12.79
N SER A 103 15.70 -13.53 13.40
CA SER A 103 16.00 -13.05 14.76
C SER A 103 16.41 -11.59 14.82
N THR A 104 17.10 -11.07 13.80
CA THR A 104 17.65 -9.71 13.79
C THR A 104 16.75 -8.67 13.10
N ARG A 105 15.59 -9.10 12.59
CA ARG A 105 14.63 -8.23 11.91
C ARG A 105 14.15 -7.09 12.80
N SER A 106 14.28 -5.85 12.31
CA SER A 106 13.81 -4.66 13.00
C SER A 106 12.28 -4.63 13.15
N LYS A 107 11.79 -3.82 14.10
CA LYS A 107 10.35 -3.66 14.33
C LYS A 107 9.63 -3.14 13.08
N ALA A 108 10.21 -2.16 12.39
CA ALA A 108 9.62 -1.59 11.17
C ALA A 108 9.41 -2.65 10.08
N VAL A 109 10.39 -3.53 9.84
CA VAL A 109 10.25 -4.62 8.86
C VAL A 109 9.20 -5.64 9.29
N LYS A 110 9.11 -5.99 10.59
CA LYS A 110 8.03 -6.86 11.10
C LYS A 110 6.66 -6.24 10.86
N ASN A 111 6.52 -4.92 11.09
CA ASN A 111 5.28 -4.20 10.90
C ASN A 111 4.86 -4.18 9.42
N VAL A 112 5.77 -3.93 8.47
CA VAL A 112 5.46 -3.99 7.03
C VAL A 112 4.88 -5.34 6.64
N ARG A 113 5.52 -6.42 7.07
CA ARG A 113 5.07 -7.78 6.73
C ARG A 113 3.68 -8.07 7.30
N GLN A 114 3.45 -7.66 8.55
CA GLN A 114 2.12 -7.78 9.17
C GLN A 114 1.08 -6.93 8.43
N HIS A 115 1.42 -5.70 8.06
CA HIS A 115 0.55 -4.81 7.29
C HIS A 115 0.20 -5.42 5.93
N ALA A 116 1.19 -5.93 5.20
CA ALA A 116 0.97 -6.62 3.92
C ALA A 116 0.03 -7.83 4.07
N CYS A 117 0.18 -8.64 5.13
CA CYS A 117 -0.78 -9.71 5.42
C CYS A 117 -2.20 -9.18 5.66
N SER A 118 -2.36 -8.08 6.41
CA SER A 118 -3.68 -7.46 6.62
C SER A 118 -4.29 -6.95 5.32
N VAL A 119 -3.49 -6.34 4.43
CA VAL A 119 -3.92 -5.86 3.11
C VAL A 119 -4.32 -7.05 2.21
N LEU A 120 -3.57 -8.15 2.24
CA LEU A 120 -3.91 -9.38 1.52
C LEU A 120 -5.27 -9.93 1.97
N VAL A 121 -5.50 -10.02 3.29
CA VAL A 121 -6.79 -10.46 3.83
C VAL A 121 -7.92 -9.51 3.41
N LYS A 122 -7.66 -8.20 3.38
CA LYS A 122 -8.65 -7.20 2.98
C LYS A 122 -9.05 -7.36 1.50
N VAL A 123 -8.09 -7.48 0.59
CA VAL A 123 -8.41 -7.65 -0.85
C VAL A 123 -9.17 -8.96 -1.09
N CYS A 124 -8.78 -10.06 -0.44
CA CYS A 124 -9.50 -11.33 -0.55
C CYS A 124 -10.94 -11.28 -0.05
N LYS A 125 -11.21 -10.46 0.98
CA LYS A 125 -12.57 -10.29 1.52
C LYS A 125 -13.42 -9.35 0.68
N GLN A 126 -12.84 -8.28 0.14
CA GLN A 126 -13.58 -7.23 -0.57
C GLN A 126 -13.78 -7.53 -2.05
N TYR A 127 -12.90 -8.31 -2.66
CA TYR A 127 -12.90 -8.61 -4.09
C TYR A 127 -12.73 -10.12 -4.36
N PRO A 128 -13.57 -11.00 -3.77
CA PRO A 128 -13.44 -12.44 -3.98
C PRO A 128 -13.56 -12.82 -5.44
N ASP A 129 -14.50 -12.22 -6.19
CA ASP A 129 -14.76 -12.51 -7.61
C ASP A 129 -13.59 -12.14 -8.54
N LEU A 130 -12.66 -11.29 -8.08
CA LEU A 130 -11.45 -10.97 -8.83
C LEU A 130 -10.34 -12.01 -8.63
N LEU A 131 -10.42 -12.83 -7.58
CA LEU A 131 -9.35 -13.72 -7.14
C LEU A 131 -9.70 -15.21 -7.27
N PHE A 132 -10.99 -15.54 -7.31
CA PHE A 132 -11.53 -16.90 -7.36
C PHE A 132 -12.57 -17.02 -8.46
#